data_AF-D5V543-F1
#
_entry.id   AF-D5V543-F1
#
_cell.length_a   1.000
_cell.length_b   1.000
_cell.length_c   1.000
_cell.angle_alpha   90.00
_cell.angle_beta   90.00
_cell.angle_gamma   90.00
#
_symmetry.space_group_name_H-M   'P 1'
#
loop_
_entity.id
_entity.type
_entity.pdbx_description
1 polymer ?
#
loop_
_entity_poly.entity_id
_entity_poly.type
_entity_poly.pdbx_seq_one_letter_code
_entity_poly.pdbx_strand_id
1 'polypeptide(L)'
;MIKKIYLEIILSISLIIICLAGLIFEVSTYSGTSSIMPYGVLTIACVLSFFWLIQSILGLKKPQLLVENVFQDSIEGKRFFIFFCITLIYVIGITLIGFFTATIIAIPIISISMEYRSLLGIATTTILFTAIIFIVFSLFLKVPLPLEIWNKLLGAS
;
A
#
# COMPACT_ATOMS: atom_id res chain seq x y z
N MET A 1 -3.99 16.48 -20.51
CA MET A 1 -3.10 15.32 -20.71
C MET A 1 -1.63 15.58 -20.38
N ILE A 2 -0.99 16.62 -20.93
CA ILE A 2 0.42 16.95 -20.60
C ILE A 2 0.64 17.17 -19.09
N LYS A 3 -0.27 17.88 -18.41
CA LYS A 3 -0.25 18.06 -16.94
C LYS A 3 -0.25 16.74 -16.14
N LYS A 4 -0.83 15.67 -16.71
CA LYS A 4 -0.92 14.36 -16.05
C LYS A 4 0.42 13.64 -16.06
N ILE A 5 1.11 13.64 -17.20
CA ILE A 5 2.45 13.05 -17.34
C ILE A 5 3.44 13.77 -16.41
N TYR A 6 3.37 15.10 -16.32
CA TYR A 6 4.17 15.84 -15.34
C TYR A 6 3.86 15.44 -13.90
N LEU A 7 2.59 15.20 -13.55
CA LEU A 7 2.18 14.74 -12.22
C LEU A 7 2.71 13.33 -11.93
N GLU A 8 2.65 12.40 -12.90
CA GLU A 8 3.22 11.06 -12.78
C GLU A 8 4.74 11.09 -12.57
N ILE A 9 5.45 11.97 -13.29
CA ILE A 9 6.90 12.17 -13.12
C ILE A 9 7.19 12.72 -11.71
N ILE A 10 6.46 13.75 -11.28
CA ILE A 10 6.64 14.35 -9.94
C ILE A 10 6.39 13.31 -8.84
N LEU A 11 5.31 12.53 -8.95
CA LEU A 11 5.00 11.45 -8.01
C LEU A 11 6.08 10.37 -7.99
N SER A 12 6.54 9.92 -9.16
CA SER A 12 7.58 8.89 -9.26
C SER A 12 8.89 9.37 -8.63
N ILE A 13 9.30 10.61 -8.89
CA ILE A 13 10.48 11.22 -8.29
C ILE A 13 10.31 11.33 -6.78
N SER A 14 9.16 11.80 -6.29
CA SER A 14 8.89 11.91 -4.86
C SER A 14 8.96 10.56 -4.16
N LEU A 15 8.41 9.50 -4.76
CA LEU A 15 8.48 8.14 -4.22
C LEU A 15 9.92 7.61 -4.17
N ILE A 16 10.73 7.86 -5.21
CA ILE A 16 12.15 7.49 -5.20
C ILE A 16 12.90 8.19 -4.06
N ILE A 17 12.66 9.50 -3.87
CA ILE A 17 13.27 10.27 -2.79
C ILE A 17 12.86 9.70 -1.42
N ILE A 18 11.58 9.39 -1.21
CA ILE A 18 11.08 8.79 0.03
C ILE A 18 11.70 7.42 0.28
N CYS A 19 11.80 6.57 -0.76
CA CYS A 19 12.42 5.25 -0.63
C CYS A 19 13.91 5.35 -0.27
N LEU A 20 14.65 6.25 -0.92
CA LEU A 20 16.06 6.50 -0.62
C LEU A 20 16.26 7.08 0.79
N ALA A 21 15.40 8.03 1.20
CA ALA A 21 15.42 8.57 2.55
C ALA A 21 15.14 7.48 3.59
N GLY A 22 14.15 6.61 3.34
CA GLY A 22 13.87 5.46 4.21
C GLY A 22 15.07 4.51 4.31
N LEU A 23 15.71 4.16 3.20
CA LEU A 23 16.89 3.28 3.18
C LEU A 23 18.07 3.89 3.96
N ILE A 24 18.28 5.19 3.86
CA ILE A 24 19.44 5.87 4.45
C ILE A 24 19.22 6.20 5.93
N PHE A 25 18.03 6.70 6.31
CA PHE A 25 17.75 7.18 7.67
C PHE A 25 17.15 6.09 8.57
N GLU A 26 16.14 5.38 8.07
CA GLU A 26 15.38 4.44 8.89
C GLU A 26 16.17 3.13 9.01
N VAL A 27 16.58 2.57 7.87
CA VAL A 27 17.19 1.22 7.86
C VAL A 27 18.60 1.19 8.44
N SER A 28 19.37 2.27 8.35
CA SER A 28 20.68 2.38 9.01
C SER A 28 20.60 2.32 10.54
N THR A 29 19.42 2.57 11.10
CA THR A 29 19.16 2.51 12.54
C THR A 29 18.82 1.09 13.03
N TYR A 30 18.42 0.18 12.13
CA TYR A 30 18.11 -1.21 12.49
C TYR A 30 19.37 -2.07 12.49
N SER A 31 19.80 -2.53 13.67
CA SER A 31 20.89 -3.50 13.80
C SER A 31 20.36 -4.95 13.73
N GLY A 32 21.02 -5.79 12.93
CA GLY A 32 20.76 -7.24 12.85
C GLY A 32 19.80 -7.71 11.74
N THR A 33 19.38 -8.98 11.81
CA THR A 33 18.61 -9.71 10.79
C THR A 33 17.21 -9.12 10.53
N SER A 34 16.66 -8.35 11.48
CA SER A 34 15.37 -7.65 11.32
C SER A 34 15.39 -6.52 10.28
N SER A 35 16.58 -6.10 9.82
CA SER A 35 16.72 -5.10 8.74
C SER A 35 16.42 -5.64 7.34
N ILE A 36 16.40 -6.97 7.15
CA ILE A 36 16.24 -7.60 5.83
C ILE A 36 14.87 -7.28 5.20
N MET A 37 13.81 -7.27 6.00
CA MET A 37 12.45 -6.97 5.53
C MET A 37 12.31 -5.52 5.04
N PRO A 38 12.64 -4.47 5.82
CA PRO A 38 12.55 -3.10 5.35
C PRO A 38 13.51 -2.82 4.19
N TYR A 39 14.73 -3.39 4.19
CA TYR A 39 15.63 -3.31 3.03
C TYR A 39 14.98 -3.88 1.77
N GLY A 40 14.43 -5.09 1.83
CA GLY A 40 13.85 -5.75 0.66
C GLY A 40 12.70 -4.95 0.07
N VAL A 41 11.74 -4.55 0.92
CA VAL A 41 10.55 -3.81 0.47
C VAL A 41 10.91 -2.45 -0.13
N LEU A 42 11.78 -1.67 0.54
CA LEU A 42 12.17 -0.35 0.04
C LEU A 42 13.01 -0.45 -1.25
N THR A 43 13.88 -1.46 -1.37
CA THR A 43 14.68 -1.65 -2.59
C THR A 43 13.79 -2.02 -3.77
N ILE A 44 12.85 -2.96 -3.59
CA ILE A 44 11.89 -3.35 -4.64
C ILE A 44 11.01 -2.15 -5.02
N ALA A 45 10.49 -1.41 -4.04
CA ALA A 45 9.69 -0.22 -4.27
C ALA A 45 10.46 0.87 -5.03
N CYS A 46 11.74 1.08 -4.70
CA CYS A 46 12.60 2.02 -5.40
C CYS A 46 12.82 1.60 -6.86
N VAL A 47 13.09 0.32 -7.11
CA VAL A 47 13.27 -0.23 -8.46
C VAL A 47 11.99 -0.09 -9.29
N LEU A 48 10.82 -0.45 -8.73
CA LEU A 48 9.53 -0.26 -9.41
C LEU A 48 9.25 1.21 -9.73
N SER A 49 9.52 2.11 -8.77
CA SER A 49 9.33 3.55 -8.97
C SER A 49 10.25 4.10 -10.07
N PHE A 50 11.47 3.57 -10.17
CA PHE A 50 12.40 3.91 -11.24
C PHE A 50 11.91 3.42 -12.60
N PHE A 51 11.40 2.19 -12.70
CA PHE A 51 10.76 1.70 -13.92
C PHE A 51 9.54 2.54 -14.31
N TRP A 52 8.74 2.98 -13.34
CA TRP A 52 7.59 3.85 -13.60
C TRP A 52 8.03 5.21 -14.14
N LEU A 53 9.09 5.80 -13.59
CA LEU A 53 9.70 7.03 -14.07
C LEU A 53 10.20 6.90 -15.51
N ILE A 54 10.91 5.81 -15.83
CA ILE A 54 11.39 5.53 -17.19
C ILE A 54 10.22 5.41 -18.17
N GLN A 55 9.19 4.64 -17.81
CA GLN A 55 7.99 4.51 -18.64
C GLN A 55 7.30 5.84 -18.87
N SER A 56 7.19 6.67 -17.83
CA SER A 56 6.60 8.01 -17.94
C SER A 56 7.41 8.90 -18.90
N ILE A 57 8.75 8.91 -18.78
CA ILE A 57 9.64 9.67 -19.68
C ILE A 57 9.56 9.18 -21.13
N LEU A 58 9.56 7.86 -21.35
CA LEU A 58 9.42 7.26 -22.69
C LEU A 58 8.04 7.53 -23.29
N GLY A 59 7.01 7.66 -22.45
CA GLY A 59 5.65 8.06 -22.82
C GLY A 59 5.55 9.48 -23.38
N LEU A 60 6.49 10.39 -23.09
CA LEU A 60 6.55 11.72 -23.73
C LEU A 60 6.90 11.65 -25.22
N LYS A 61 7.61 10.60 -25.67
CA LYS A 61 8.14 10.50 -27.04
C LYS A 61 7.24 9.76 -28.03
N LYS A 62 6.26 8.99 -27.55
CA LYS A 62 5.33 8.26 -28.44
C LYS A 62 4.11 9.15 -28.76
N PRO A 63 3.75 9.36 -30.04
CA PRO A 63 2.42 9.89 -30.35
C PRO A 63 1.39 8.92 -29.77
N GLN A 64 0.47 9.48 -29.00
CA GLN A 64 -0.49 8.77 -28.14
C GLN A 64 -1.48 7.94 -28.96
N LEU A 65 -1.02 6.80 -29.46
CA LEU A 65 -1.86 5.74 -29.98
C LEU A 65 -1.79 4.61 -28.96
N LEU A 66 -2.92 4.34 -28.30
CA LEU A 66 -3.20 3.19 -27.43
C LEU A 66 -2.84 3.27 -25.93
N VAL A 67 -3.19 4.36 -25.24
CA VAL A 67 -3.71 4.26 -23.86
C VAL A 67 -4.82 5.30 -23.71
N GLU A 68 -5.85 5.16 -24.53
CA GLU A 68 -7.13 5.79 -24.25
C GLU A 68 -7.71 5.13 -23.00
N ASN A 69 -8.00 5.94 -21.99
CA ASN A 69 -9.01 5.68 -20.94
C ASN A 69 -8.62 4.75 -19.79
N VAL A 70 -7.47 5.00 -19.13
CA VAL A 70 -7.28 4.58 -17.73
C VAL A 70 -7.47 5.74 -16.73
N PHE A 71 -7.58 6.98 -17.22
CA PHE A 71 -7.75 8.16 -16.36
C PHE A 71 -8.58 9.25 -17.03
N GLN A 72 -9.76 8.90 -17.49
CA GLN A 72 -10.73 9.88 -17.94
C GLN A 72 -11.70 10.18 -16.80
N ASP A 73 -11.85 11.47 -16.56
CA ASP A 73 -12.70 12.15 -15.59
C ASP A 73 -12.21 12.35 -14.14
N SER A 74 -12.35 13.62 -13.74
CA SER A 74 -12.23 14.21 -12.40
C SER A 74 -12.82 13.39 -11.23
N ILE A 75 -13.67 12.41 -11.53
CA ILE A 75 -14.22 11.41 -10.60
C ILE A 75 -13.12 10.53 -10.01
N GLU A 76 -12.07 10.21 -10.77
CA GLU A 76 -10.97 9.34 -10.29
C GLU A 76 -10.01 10.04 -9.32
N GLY A 77 -9.78 11.35 -9.47
CA GLY A 77 -8.95 12.12 -8.52
C GLY A 77 -9.56 12.10 -7.12
N LYS A 78 -10.90 12.18 -7.03
CA LYS A 78 -11.64 12.03 -5.77
C LYS A 78 -11.51 10.62 -5.20
N ARG A 79 -11.58 9.58 -6.04
CA ARG A 79 -11.40 8.18 -5.61
C ARG A 79 -9.97 7.92 -5.12
N PHE A 80 -8.97 8.44 -5.80
CA PHE A 80 -7.57 8.37 -5.36
C PHE A 80 -7.38 9.08 -4.02
N PHE A 81 -7.96 10.27 -3.84
CA PHE A 81 -7.93 10.99 -2.56
C PHE A 81 -8.63 10.21 -1.45
N ILE A 82 -9.80 9.62 -1.72
CA ILE A 82 -10.51 8.74 -0.77
C ILE A 82 -9.64 7.54 -0.40
N PHE A 83 -9.00 6.88 -1.37
CA PHE A 83 -8.11 5.75 -1.13
C PHE A 83 -6.90 6.15 -0.27
N PHE A 84 -6.31 7.32 -0.55
CA PHE A 84 -5.22 7.89 0.25
C PHE A 84 -5.65 8.15 1.69
N CYS A 85 -6.83 8.75 1.90
CA CYS A 85 -7.39 8.96 3.23
C CYS A 85 -7.68 7.64 3.96
N ILE A 86 -8.26 6.64 3.29
CA ILE A 86 -8.50 5.31 3.87
C ILE A 86 -7.19 4.65 4.27
N THR A 87 -6.15 4.79 3.44
CA THR A 87 -4.81 4.24 3.74
C THR A 87 -4.21 4.90 4.98
N LEU A 88 -4.30 6.24 5.10
CA LEU A 88 -3.87 6.95 6.31
C LEU A 88 -4.64 6.49 7.56
N ILE A 89 -5.97 6.38 7.46
CA ILE A 89 -6.82 5.90 8.56
C ILE A 89 -6.44 4.46 8.93
N TYR A 90 -6.15 3.60 7.95
CA TYR A 90 -5.71 2.23 8.18
C TYR A 90 -4.38 2.18 8.94
N VAL A 91 -3.38 2.97 8.53
CA VAL A 91 -2.08 3.04 9.22
C VAL A 91 -2.24 3.48 10.67
N ILE A 92 -3.08 4.49 10.93
CA ILE A 92 -3.39 4.95 12.30
C ILE A 92 -4.17 3.86 13.06
N GLY A 93 -5.11 3.20 12.38
CA GLY A 93 -5.96 2.14 12.94
C GLY A 93 -5.18 0.90 13.35
N ILE A 94 -4.11 0.55 12.63
CA ILE A 94 -3.21 -0.55 13.01
C ILE A 94 -2.64 -0.31 14.41
N THR A 95 -2.20 0.92 14.70
CA THR A 95 -1.63 1.30 16.01
C THR A 95 -2.66 1.30 17.15
N LEU A 96 -3.93 1.56 16.84
CA LEU A 96 -5.00 1.67 17.85
C LEU A 96 -5.73 0.34 18.13
N ILE A 97 -6.10 -0.39 17.07
CA ILE A 97 -7.06 -1.52 17.12
C ILE A 97 -6.35 -2.86 16.89
N GLY A 98 -5.13 -2.83 16.35
CA GLY A 98 -4.37 -4.01 15.97
C GLY A 98 -4.47 -4.30 14.48
N PHE A 99 -3.45 -4.98 13.95
CA PHE A 99 -3.26 -5.19 12.51
C PHE A 99 -4.37 -6.02 11.85
N PHE A 100 -4.83 -7.09 12.49
CA PHE A 100 -5.87 -7.97 11.96
C PHE A 100 -7.21 -7.25 11.83
N THR A 101 -7.67 -6.63 12.92
CA THR A 101 -8.94 -5.91 12.96
C THR A 101 -8.96 -4.74 11.99
N ALA A 102 -7.87 -3.95 11.93
CA ALA A 102 -7.75 -2.85 10.98
C ALA A 102 -7.84 -3.36 9.52
N THR A 103 -7.26 -4.53 9.23
CA THR A 103 -7.23 -5.10 7.87
C THR A 103 -8.59 -5.65 7.45
N ILE A 104 -9.28 -6.36 8.34
CA ILE A 104 -10.65 -6.87 8.12
C ILE A 104 -11.63 -5.72 7.86
N ILE A 105 -11.41 -4.55 8.46
CA ILE A 105 -12.24 -3.36 8.26
C ILE A 105 -11.81 -2.60 6.98
N ALA A 106 -10.52 -2.46 6.73
CA ALA A 106 -10.02 -1.68 5.61
C ALA A 106 -10.35 -2.31 4.25
N ILE A 107 -10.23 -3.64 4.10
CA ILE A 107 -10.45 -4.31 2.80
C ILE A 107 -11.88 -4.12 2.28
N PRO A 108 -12.94 -4.31 3.08
CA PRO A 108 -14.31 -4.01 2.66
C PRO A 108 -14.50 -2.53 2.35
N ILE A 109 -13.98 -1.61 3.17
CA ILE A 109 -14.12 -0.16 2.96
C ILE A 109 -13.48 0.24 1.63
N ILE A 110 -12.30 -0.27 1.33
CA ILE A 110 -11.61 -0.05 0.06
C ILE A 110 -12.42 -0.63 -1.09
N SER A 111 -12.88 -1.88 -0.98
CA SER A 111 -13.62 -2.56 -2.06
C SER A 111 -14.95 -1.85 -2.37
N ILE A 112 -15.66 -1.40 -1.34
CA ILE A 112 -16.90 -0.62 -1.48
C ILE A 112 -16.60 0.76 -2.09
N SER A 113 -15.50 1.41 -1.67
CA SER A 113 -15.08 2.71 -2.21
C SER A 113 -14.67 2.64 -3.68
N MET A 114 -14.22 1.46 -4.15
CA MET A 114 -13.95 1.18 -5.56
C MET A 114 -15.20 0.73 -6.34
N GLU A 115 -16.39 0.85 -5.76
CA GLU A 115 -17.68 0.45 -6.35
C GLU A 115 -17.75 -1.04 -6.72
N TYR A 116 -16.99 -1.91 -6.05
CA TYR A 116 -17.07 -3.34 -6.28
C TYR A 116 -18.43 -3.87 -5.78
N ARG A 117 -19.29 -4.31 -6.70
CA ARG A 117 -20.70 -4.61 -6.39
C ARG A 117 -20.97 -6.01 -5.84
N SER A 118 -20.04 -6.95 -5.95
CA SER A 118 -20.25 -8.32 -5.47
C SER A 118 -19.83 -8.46 -4.01
N LEU A 119 -20.79 -8.43 -3.09
CA LEU A 119 -20.56 -8.64 -1.65
C LEU A 119 -19.86 -9.98 -1.36
N LEU A 120 -20.17 -11.03 -2.12
CA LEU A 120 -19.48 -12.33 -2.04
C LEU A 120 -17.99 -12.20 -2.36
N GLY A 121 -17.64 -11.48 -3.43
CA GLY A 121 -16.24 -11.24 -3.78
C GLY A 121 -15.48 -10.49 -2.67
N ILE A 122 -16.10 -9.49 -2.06
CA ILE A 122 -15.51 -8.72 -0.95
C ILE A 122 -15.27 -9.62 0.27
N ALA A 123 -16.25 -10.45 0.63
CA ALA A 123 -16.11 -11.36 1.76
C ALA A 123 -15.01 -12.40 1.50
N THR A 124 -14.97 -13.00 0.30
CA THR A 124 -13.97 -13.99 -0.06
C THR A 124 -12.56 -13.38 -0.09
N THR A 125 -12.37 -12.20 -0.69
CA THR A 125 -11.05 -11.56 -0.73
C THR A 125 -10.59 -11.15 0.66
N THR A 126 -11.48 -10.64 1.50
CA THR A 126 -11.17 -10.30 2.89
C THR A 126 -10.71 -11.54 3.66
N ILE A 127 -11.48 -12.63 3.63
CA ILE A 127 -11.15 -13.88 4.33
C ILE A 127 -9.84 -14.48 3.80
N LEU A 128 -9.69 -14.56 2.48
CA LEU A 128 -8.50 -15.15 1.85
C LEU A 128 -7.24 -14.35 2.19
N PHE A 129 -7.31 -13.02 2.09
CA PHE A 129 -6.18 -12.14 2.40
C PHE A 129 -5.80 -12.21 3.87
N THR A 130 -6.79 -12.12 4.77
CA THR A 130 -6.58 -12.27 6.22
C THR A 130 -5.98 -13.64 6.55
N ALA A 131 -6.44 -14.72 5.92
CA ALA A 131 -5.90 -16.07 6.13
C ALA A 131 -4.45 -16.22 5.64
N ILE A 132 -4.12 -15.67 4.46
CA ILE A 132 -2.75 -15.68 3.94
C ILE A 132 -1.82 -14.91 4.88
N ILE A 133 -2.24 -13.73 5.32
CA ILE A 133 -1.48 -12.92 6.29
C ILE A 133 -1.27 -13.73 7.58
N PHE A 134 -2.31 -14.36 8.11
CA PHE A 134 -2.18 -15.20 9.31
C PHE A 134 -1.14 -16.29 9.14
N ILE A 135 -1.15 -16.98 8.00
CA ILE A 135 -0.17 -18.03 7.69
C ILE A 135 1.24 -17.43 7.60
N VAL A 136 1.43 -16.33 6.88
CA VAL A 136 2.76 -15.71 6.73
C VAL A 136 3.30 -15.23 8.07
N PHE A 137 2.50 -14.52 8.86
CA PHE A 137 2.98 -13.99 10.14
C PHE A 137 3.18 -15.07 11.20
N SER A 138 2.26 -16.04 11.29
CA SER A 138 2.33 -17.11 12.29
C SER A 138 3.39 -18.15 11.93
N LEU A 139 3.43 -18.58 10.67
CA LEU A 139 4.20 -19.75 10.26
C LEU A 139 5.59 -19.39 9.73
N PHE A 140 5.71 -18.28 8.98
CA PHE A 140 6.99 -17.84 8.42
C PHE A 140 7.75 -16.88 9.32
N LEU A 141 7.07 -15.87 9.88
CA LEU A 141 7.75 -14.81 10.62
C LEU A 141 7.89 -15.08 12.11
N LYS A 142 7.03 -15.93 12.72
CA LYS A 142 6.96 -16.17 14.18
C LYS A 142 7.03 -14.87 15.01
N VAL A 143 6.58 -13.76 14.44
CA VAL A 143 6.59 -12.45 15.09
C VAL A 143 5.31 -12.34 15.92
N PRO A 144 5.39 -11.95 17.21
CA PRO A 144 4.21 -11.61 17.97
C PRO A 144 3.56 -10.38 17.33
N LEU A 145 2.43 -10.59 16.67
CA LEU A 145 1.64 -9.51 16.09
C LEU A 145 1.19 -8.55 17.20
N PRO A 146 1.10 -7.23 16.94
CA PRO A 146 0.64 -6.27 17.92
C PRO A 146 -0.71 -6.70 18.48
N LEU A 147 -0.78 -6.77 19.82
CA LEU A 147 -1.91 -7.26 20.59
C LEU A 147 -3.21 -6.65 20.06
N GLU A 148 -4.08 -7.52 19.55
CA GLU A 148 -5.42 -7.13 19.18
C GLU A 148 -6.12 -6.52 20.40
N ILE A 149 -7.03 -5.57 20.17
CA ILE A 149 -7.87 -5.04 21.25
C ILE A 149 -8.53 -6.17 22.06
N TRP A 150 -8.80 -7.31 21.44
CA TRP A 150 -9.32 -8.51 22.10
C TRP A 150 -8.35 -9.11 23.14
N ASN A 151 -7.05 -9.17 22.87
CA ASN A 151 -6.05 -9.63 23.86
C ASN A 151 -5.88 -8.61 25.00
N LYS A 152 -6.01 -7.32 24.68
CA LYS A 152 -5.97 -6.22 25.67
C LYS A 152 -7.23 -6.19 26.55
N LEU A 153 -8.39 -6.57 26.01
CA LEU A 153 -9.68 -6.71 26.72
C LEU A 153 -9.77 -8.02 27.51
N LEU A 154 -9.16 -9.10 27.03
CA LEU A 154 -9.13 -10.40 27.72
C LEU A 154 -8.01 -10.53 28.77
N GLY A 155 -7.21 -9.48 28.99
CA GLY A 155 -6.23 -9.45 30.08
C GLY A 155 -5.07 -10.43 29.93
N ALA A 156 -4.72 -10.82 28.69
CA ALA A 156 -3.53 -11.62 28.45
C ALA A 156 -2.32 -10.67 28.31
N SER A 157 -1.60 -10.49 29.43
CA SER A 157 -0.28 -9.83 29.51
C SER A 157 0.80 -10.62 28.80
#